data_AF-A0A7S4ZTY6-F1
#
_entry.id   AF-A0A7S4ZTY6-F1
#
_cell.length_a   1.000
_cell.length_b   1.000
_cell.length_c   1.000
_cell.angle_alpha   90.00
_cell.angle_beta   90.00
_cell.angle_gamma   90.00
#
_symmetry.space_group_name_H-M   'P 1'
#
loop_
_entity.id
_entity.type
_entity.pdbx_description
1 polymer ?
#
loop_
_entity_poly.entity_id
_entity_poly.type
_entity_poly.pdbx_seq_one_letter_code
_entity_poly.pdbx_strand_id
1 'polypeptide(L)'
;MKPILAALATTLILGLASTDPAAAQDGDKLALKLTTKDATHDPDGVWTDDDLAGIRQAMGTAKIYTARIATPSGTWLLSQTNGDCNLQGMCTALLVLTRPNTPPIRMANPQMPLGGTAILSPDAKTLTTSEIAEDGKAFTGSYEVESIR
;
A
#
# COMPACT_ATOMS: atom_id res chain seq x y z
N MET A 1 -56.17 28.05 42.50
CA MET A 1 -54.97 27.19 42.51
C MET A 1 -54.53 27.00 41.05
N LYS A 2 -53.31 27.42 40.69
CA LYS A 2 -52.76 27.33 39.33
C LYS A 2 -51.28 26.95 39.46
N PRO A 3 -50.79 25.90 38.77
CA PRO A 3 -49.45 25.39 39.00
C PRO A 3 -48.38 26.17 38.24
N ILE A 4 -47.19 26.04 38.82
CA ILE A 4 -45.87 26.57 38.51
C ILE A 4 -45.38 26.08 37.14
N LEU A 5 -44.73 26.96 36.38
CA LEU A 5 -43.87 26.58 35.24
C LEU A 5 -42.46 27.13 35.53
N ALA A 6 -41.61 26.27 36.08
CA ALA A 6 -40.18 26.50 36.18
C ALA A 6 -39.52 26.10 34.85
N ALA A 7 -38.85 27.04 34.21
CA ALA A 7 -38.07 26.79 33.00
C ALA A 7 -36.69 26.22 33.39
N LEU A 8 -36.43 24.96 33.01
CA LEU A 8 -35.11 24.34 33.09
C LEU A 8 -34.34 24.65 31.80
N ALA A 9 -33.38 25.57 31.88
CA ALA A 9 -32.41 25.81 30.82
C ALA A 9 -31.36 24.69 30.82
N THR A 10 -31.32 23.87 29.77
CA THR A 10 -30.33 22.81 29.59
C THR A 10 -29.20 23.34 28.73
N THR A 11 -28.07 23.66 29.33
CA THR A 11 -26.84 24.07 28.63
C THR A 11 -26.17 22.84 28.04
N LEU A 12 -26.25 22.68 26.71
CA LEU A 12 -25.59 21.61 25.97
C LEU A 12 -24.11 21.99 25.77
N ILE A 13 -23.21 21.43 26.57
CA ILE A 13 -21.76 21.58 26.37
C ILE A 13 -21.37 20.59 25.25
N LEU A 14 -21.24 21.08 24.01
CA LEU A 14 -20.61 20.31 22.94
C LEU A 14 -19.11 20.22 23.22
N GLY A 15 -18.69 19.10 23.80
CA GLY A 15 -17.29 18.71 23.85
C GLY A 15 -16.78 18.47 22.43
N LEU A 16 -15.91 19.37 21.96
CA LEU A 16 -15.08 19.14 20.78
C LEU A 16 -14.14 17.98 21.11
N ALA A 17 -14.50 16.77 20.68
CA ALA A 17 -13.59 15.65 20.67
C ALA A 17 -12.54 15.91 19.58
N SER A 18 -11.38 16.40 19.99
CA SER A 18 -10.16 16.41 19.19
C SER A 18 -9.85 14.97 18.78
N THR A 19 -10.09 14.65 17.52
CA THR A 19 -9.58 13.41 16.91
C THR A 19 -8.17 13.71 16.41
N ASP A 20 -7.20 13.70 17.32
CA ASP A 20 -5.80 13.73 16.91
C ASP A 20 -5.49 12.46 16.11
N PRO A 21 -5.04 12.55 14.84
CA PRO A 21 -4.52 11.39 14.14
C PRO A 21 -3.10 11.16 14.62
N ALA A 22 -2.94 10.67 15.84
CA ALA A 22 -1.64 10.31 16.43
C ALA A 22 -1.05 9.01 15.85
N ALA A 23 -1.41 8.64 14.61
CA ALA A 23 -1.04 7.39 13.96
C ALA A 23 -0.26 7.58 12.65
N ALA A 24 0.32 8.76 12.41
CA ALA A 24 1.04 9.08 11.16
C ALA A 24 2.53 9.42 11.36
N GLN A 25 3.12 9.24 12.55
CA GLN A 25 4.53 9.58 12.74
C GLN A 25 5.49 8.60 12.06
N ASP A 26 5.10 7.33 11.95
CA ASP A 26 5.95 6.27 11.37
C ASP A 26 5.67 6.03 9.87
N GLY A 27 4.70 6.73 9.29
CA GLY A 27 4.24 6.50 7.92
C GLY A 27 3.16 5.42 7.80
N ASP A 28 2.88 5.11 6.54
CA ASP A 28 1.70 4.39 6.08
C ASP A 28 2.08 2.95 5.68
N LYS A 29 1.56 1.96 6.41
CA LYS A 29 1.93 0.54 6.23
C LYS A 29 1.19 -0.12 5.08
N LEU A 30 1.95 -0.57 4.07
CA LEU A 30 1.49 -1.34 2.92
C LEU A 30 1.86 -2.83 3.10
N ALA A 31 0.98 -3.61 3.71
CA ALA A 31 1.18 -5.06 3.90
C ALA A 31 0.49 -5.84 2.76
N LEU A 32 1.31 -6.46 1.90
CA LEU A 32 0.83 -7.17 0.72
C LEU A 32 -0.05 -8.38 1.09
N LYS A 33 -1.16 -8.52 0.38
CA LYS A 33 -2.05 -9.69 0.47
C LYS A 33 -2.25 -10.28 -0.91
N LEU A 34 -2.33 -11.60 -1.00
CA LEU A 34 -2.72 -12.27 -2.24
C LEU A 34 -4.13 -11.83 -2.63
N THR A 35 -4.27 -11.07 -3.71
CA THR A 35 -5.56 -10.57 -4.20
C THR A 35 -5.98 -11.22 -5.51
N THR A 36 -5.04 -11.81 -6.24
CA THR A 36 -5.34 -12.58 -7.46
C THR A 36 -4.48 -13.83 -7.50
N LYS A 37 -5.10 -15.00 -7.50
CA LYS A 37 -4.42 -16.30 -7.35
C LYS A 37 -4.01 -16.96 -8.66
N ASP A 38 -4.71 -16.66 -9.75
CA ASP A 38 -4.56 -17.25 -11.09
C ASP A 38 -4.74 -16.13 -12.11
N ALA A 39 -3.85 -15.14 -12.07
CA ALA A 39 -3.95 -13.92 -12.84
C ALA A 39 -3.70 -14.18 -14.33
N THR A 40 -4.74 -14.00 -15.15
CA THR A 40 -4.60 -13.85 -16.61
C THR A 40 -4.48 -12.39 -17.02
N HIS A 41 -5.10 -11.50 -16.24
CA HIS A 41 -5.09 -10.04 -16.38
C HIS A 41 -4.87 -9.40 -15.00
N ASP A 42 -4.19 -8.25 -14.96
CA ASP A 42 -4.09 -7.45 -13.75
C ASP A 42 -5.28 -6.48 -13.66
N PRO A 43 -6.16 -6.61 -12.63
CA PRO A 43 -7.28 -5.68 -12.46
C PRO A 43 -6.85 -4.23 -12.21
N ASP A 44 -5.60 -4.00 -11.80
CA ASP A 44 -5.04 -2.67 -11.54
C ASP A 44 -4.23 -2.10 -12.70
N GLY A 45 -3.97 -2.90 -13.73
CA GLY A 45 -3.17 -2.50 -14.89
C GLY A 45 -1.72 -2.12 -14.56
N VAL A 46 -1.15 -2.66 -13.48
CA VAL A 46 0.26 -2.48 -13.12
C VAL A 46 1.14 -3.43 -13.93
N TRP A 47 0.70 -4.69 -14.04
CA TRP A 47 1.36 -5.76 -14.78
C TRP A 47 0.65 -6.01 -16.10
N THR A 48 1.42 -6.21 -17.16
CA THR A 48 0.87 -6.52 -18.49
C THR A 48 0.45 -7.99 -18.59
N ASP A 49 -0.42 -8.31 -19.55
CA ASP A 49 -0.80 -9.69 -19.82
C ASP A 49 0.40 -10.57 -20.20
N ASP A 50 1.39 -9.97 -20.87
CA ASP A 50 2.65 -10.62 -21.25
C ASP A 50 3.53 -10.92 -20.03
N ASP A 51 3.64 -9.98 -19.07
CA ASP A 51 4.32 -10.23 -17.79
C ASP A 51 3.70 -11.46 -17.11
N LEU A 52 2.37 -11.46 -16.98
CA LEU A 52 1.64 -12.55 -16.33
C LEU A 52 1.76 -13.86 -17.12
N ALA A 53 1.79 -13.80 -18.45
CA ALA A 53 2.00 -14.97 -19.32
C ALA A 53 3.38 -15.59 -19.10
N GLY A 54 4.43 -14.77 -19.04
CA GLY A 54 5.78 -15.23 -18.73
C GLY A 54 5.85 -15.95 -17.38
N ILE A 55 5.20 -15.40 -16.36
CA ILE A 55 5.12 -16.02 -15.03
C ILE A 55 4.40 -17.36 -15.08
N ARG A 56 3.25 -17.45 -15.76
CA ARG A 56 2.51 -18.72 -15.90
C ARG A 56 3.35 -19.78 -16.61
N GLN A 57 4.15 -19.40 -17.60
CA GLN A 57 5.04 -20.34 -18.30
C GLN A 57 6.18 -20.84 -17.40
N ALA A 58 6.78 -19.97 -16.58
CA ALA A 58 7.89 -20.33 -15.72
C ALA A 58 7.46 -21.06 -14.43
N MET A 59 6.33 -20.65 -13.85
CA MET A 59 5.91 -21.02 -12.49
C MET A 59 4.59 -21.81 -12.44
N GLY A 60 3.91 -21.99 -13.58
CA GLY A 60 2.61 -22.64 -13.70
C GLY A 60 1.41 -21.73 -13.39
N THR A 61 1.54 -20.81 -12.43
CA THR A 61 0.49 -19.81 -12.14
C THR A 61 1.09 -18.44 -11.80
N ALA A 62 0.42 -17.39 -12.26
CA ALA A 62 0.73 -16.01 -11.91
C ALA A 62 -0.17 -15.55 -10.77
N LYS A 63 0.44 -15.01 -9.72
CA LYS A 63 -0.22 -14.48 -8.54
C LYS A 63 0.09 -12.99 -8.42
N ILE A 64 -0.90 -12.21 -8.01
CA ILE A 64 -0.74 -10.78 -7.72
C ILE A 64 -1.08 -10.55 -6.25
N TYR A 65 -0.15 -9.89 -5.58
CA TYR A 65 -0.26 -9.45 -4.20
C TYR A 65 -0.38 -7.94 -4.20
N THR A 66 -1.35 -7.39 -3.47
CA THR A 66 -1.54 -5.93 -3.40
C THR A 66 -1.79 -5.42 -1.99
N ALA A 67 -1.44 -4.15 -1.78
CA ALA A 67 -1.79 -3.35 -0.60
C ALA A 67 -2.12 -1.93 -1.06
N ARG A 68 -3.07 -1.25 -0.40
CA ARG A 68 -3.56 0.06 -0.83
C ARG A 68 -3.77 1.01 0.32
N ILE A 69 -3.51 2.30 0.07
CA ILE A 69 -3.80 3.40 0.99
C ILE A 69 -4.39 4.55 0.18
N ALA A 70 -5.57 5.00 0.58
CA ALA A 70 -6.21 6.16 -0.02
C ALA A 70 -5.74 7.43 0.69
N THR A 71 -5.28 8.41 -0.10
CA THR A 71 -4.80 9.70 0.39
C THR A 71 -5.44 10.84 -0.42
N PRO A 72 -5.35 12.10 0.02
CA PRO A 72 -5.85 13.23 -0.77
C PRO A 72 -5.21 13.38 -2.16
N SER A 73 -3.98 12.88 -2.35
CA SER A 73 -3.27 12.98 -3.64
C SER A 73 -3.59 11.84 -4.62
N GLY A 74 -4.31 10.82 -4.16
CA GLY A 74 -4.64 9.60 -4.91
C GLY A 74 -4.53 8.34 -4.04
N THR A 75 -4.64 7.18 -4.68
CA THR A 75 -4.46 5.89 -4.03
C THR A 75 -3.06 5.37 -4.32
N TRP A 76 -2.29 5.18 -3.26
CA TRP A 76 -1.03 4.43 -3.31
C TRP A 76 -1.36 2.95 -3.35
N LEU A 77 -0.82 2.25 -4.34
CA LEU A 77 -0.93 0.81 -4.53
C LEU A 77 0.47 0.23 -4.57
N LEU A 78 0.76 -0.71 -3.66
CA LEU A 78 1.92 -1.58 -3.78
C LEU A 78 1.45 -2.88 -4.43
N SER A 79 2.07 -3.27 -5.54
CA SER A 79 1.73 -4.48 -6.28
C SER A 79 2.97 -5.34 -6.48
N GLN A 80 2.86 -6.65 -6.27
CA GLN A 80 3.95 -7.61 -6.42
C GLN A 80 3.43 -8.87 -7.10
N THR A 81 4.27 -9.50 -7.92
CA THR A 81 3.96 -10.83 -8.47
C THR A 81 4.90 -11.88 -7.89
N ASN A 82 4.56 -13.16 -8.09
CA ASN A 82 5.44 -14.29 -7.81
C ASN A 82 6.45 -14.56 -8.95
N GLY A 83 6.59 -13.66 -9.91
CA GLY A 83 7.35 -13.89 -11.14
C GLY A 83 8.83 -13.54 -11.06
N ASP A 84 9.10 -12.33 -10.57
CA ASP A 84 10.44 -11.74 -10.56
C ASP A 84 11.06 -11.89 -9.17
N CYS A 85 11.24 -13.14 -8.74
CA CYS A 85 11.79 -13.49 -7.43
C CYS A 85 13.20 -14.08 -7.59
N ASN A 86 14.16 -13.61 -6.79
CA ASN A 86 15.49 -14.20 -6.71
C ASN A 86 15.52 -15.48 -5.87
N LEU A 87 16.67 -16.14 -5.79
CA LEU A 87 16.86 -17.40 -5.04
C LEU A 87 16.59 -17.28 -3.53
N GLN A 88 16.59 -16.08 -2.98
CA GLN A 88 16.30 -15.80 -1.57
C GLN A 88 14.80 -15.52 -1.34
N GLY A 89 13.97 -15.59 -2.39
CA GLY A 89 12.54 -15.30 -2.31
C GLY A 89 12.22 -13.80 -2.23
N MET A 90 13.20 -12.94 -2.53
CA MET A 90 13.00 -11.50 -2.68
C MET A 90 12.45 -11.24 -4.06
N CYS A 91 11.31 -10.56 -4.16
CA CYS A 91 10.67 -10.25 -5.42
C CYS A 91 10.51 -8.75 -5.61
N THR A 92 10.64 -8.30 -6.85
CA THR A 92 10.35 -6.91 -7.24
C THR A 92 8.87 -6.61 -7.00
N ALA A 93 8.60 -5.54 -6.26
CA ALA A 93 7.28 -4.92 -6.18
C ALA A 93 7.30 -3.56 -6.87
N LEU A 94 6.12 -3.05 -7.21
CA LEU A 94 5.92 -1.73 -7.79
C LEU A 94 5.02 -0.91 -6.87
N LEU A 95 5.54 0.21 -6.39
CA LEU A 95 4.72 1.25 -5.80
C LEU A 95 4.18 2.12 -6.94
N VAL A 96 2.86 2.26 -7.01
CA VAL A 96 2.19 3.08 -8.00
C VAL A 96 1.25 4.09 -7.34
N LEU A 97 1.14 5.27 -7.94
CA LEU A 97 0.14 6.26 -7.59
C LEU A 97 -0.97 6.21 -8.63
N THR A 98 -2.17 5.89 -8.18
CA THR A 98 -3.38 5.81 -9.02
C THR A 98 -4.30 6.99 -8.71
N ARG A 99 -4.84 7.61 -9.76
CA ARG A 99 -5.87 8.63 -9.66
C ARG A 99 -7.01 8.32 -10.63
N PRO A 100 -8.24 8.77 -10.34
CA PRO A 100 -9.36 8.57 -11.26
C PRO A 100 -9.04 9.13 -12.65
N ASN A 101 -9.36 8.36 -13.69
CA ASN A 101 -9.23 8.73 -15.10
C ASN A 101 -7.79 9.01 -15.59
N THR A 102 -6.77 8.61 -14.84
CA THR A 102 -5.37 8.70 -15.28
C THR A 102 -4.71 7.32 -15.24
N PRO A 103 -3.80 7.02 -16.17
CA PRO A 103 -2.97 5.81 -16.07
C PRO A 103 -2.22 5.76 -14.72
N PRO A 104 -2.02 4.56 -14.13
CA PRO A 104 -1.16 4.40 -12.96
C PRO A 104 0.24 4.93 -13.22
N ILE A 105 0.80 5.68 -12.27
CA ILE A 105 2.17 6.20 -12.35
C ILE A 105 3.05 5.33 -11.46
N ARG A 106 4.13 4.77 -12.00
CA ARG A 106 5.13 4.01 -11.22
C ARG A 106 6.01 4.98 -10.45
N MET A 107 6.18 4.74 -9.15
CA MET A 107 6.81 5.66 -8.22
C MET A 107 8.03 5.07 -7.49
N ALA A 108 8.11 3.74 -7.39
CA ALA A 108 9.29 3.02 -6.89
C ALA A 108 9.19 1.53 -7.27
N ASN A 109 10.32 0.83 -7.30
CA ASN A 109 10.41 -0.60 -7.62
C ASN A 109 11.20 -1.40 -6.57
N PRO A 110 10.75 -1.44 -5.30
CA PRO A 110 11.52 -2.04 -4.22
C PRO A 110 11.65 -3.57 -4.33
N GLN A 111 12.68 -4.13 -3.70
CA GLN A 111 12.77 -5.55 -3.39
C GLN A 111 12.13 -5.82 -2.01
N MET A 112 11.39 -6.92 -1.90
CA MET A 112 10.91 -7.43 -0.60
C MET A 112 10.55 -8.91 -0.71
N PRO A 113 10.50 -9.68 0.40
CA PRO A 113 9.97 -11.04 0.37
C PRO A 113 8.58 -11.09 -0.26
N LEU A 114 8.22 -12.22 -0.88
CA LEU A 114 6.88 -12.40 -1.45
C LEU A 114 5.79 -12.21 -0.39
N GLY A 115 4.84 -11.30 -0.63
CA GLY A 115 3.82 -10.93 0.36
C GLY A 115 4.36 -10.07 1.51
N GLY A 116 5.50 -9.40 1.29
CA GLY A 116 6.16 -8.55 2.26
C GLY A 116 5.39 -7.28 2.63
N THR A 117 6.07 -6.40 3.36
CA THR A 117 5.51 -5.14 3.84
C THR A 117 6.44 -3.99 3.48
N ALA A 118 5.86 -2.88 3.07
CA ALA A 118 6.54 -1.60 2.96
C ALA A 118 5.90 -0.55 3.86
N ILE A 119 6.63 0.51 4.17
CA ILE A 119 6.14 1.70 4.87
C ILE A 119 6.44 2.92 4.01
N LEU A 120 5.38 3.62 3.61
CA LEU A 120 5.47 4.87 2.88
C LEU A 120 5.60 6.02 3.89
N SER A 121 6.61 6.88 3.76
CA SER A 121 6.80 8.02 4.65
C SER A 121 5.59 8.97 4.62
N PRO A 122 5.33 9.75 5.69
CA PRO A 122 4.19 10.67 5.73
C PRO A 122 4.20 11.73 4.63
N ASP A 123 5.38 12.11 4.14
CA ASP A 123 5.55 13.04 3.02
C ASP A 123 5.58 12.36 1.65
N ALA A 124 5.40 11.04 1.63
CA ALA A 124 5.42 10.16 0.47
C ALA A 124 6.67 10.31 -0.42
N LYS A 125 7.82 10.62 0.20
CA LYS A 125 9.11 10.73 -0.50
C LYS A 125 9.99 9.50 -0.36
N THR A 126 9.76 8.69 0.67
CA THR A 126 10.58 7.51 0.95
C THR A 126 9.68 6.30 1.16
N LEU A 127 10.05 5.19 0.55
CA LEU A 127 9.45 3.89 0.79
C LEU A 127 10.51 3.01 1.47
N THR A 128 10.17 2.45 2.62
CA THR A 128 11.05 1.51 3.33
C THR A 128 10.48 0.10 3.29
N THR A 129 11.35 -0.90 3.25
CA THR A 129 10.99 -2.32 3.16
C THR A 129 11.79 -3.14 4.17
N SER A 130 11.29 -4.33 4.50
CA SER A 130 12.07 -5.35 5.20
C SER A 130 12.64 -6.32 4.17
N GLU A 131 13.95 -6.37 4.04
CA GLU A 131 14.67 -7.15 3.02
C GLU A 131 15.62 -8.17 3.61
N ILE A 132 16.09 -9.10 2.78
CA ILE A 132 17.06 -10.14 3.14
C ILE A 132 18.32 -9.93 2.29
N ALA A 133 19.45 -9.70 2.95
CA ALA A 133 20.76 -9.57 2.32
C ALA A 133 21.34 -10.94 1.93
N GLU A 134 22.38 -10.96 1.10
CA GLU A 134 23.04 -12.19 0.64
C GLU A 134 23.56 -13.08 1.78
N ASP A 135 23.89 -12.51 2.93
CA ASP A 135 24.31 -13.24 4.14
C ASP A 135 23.13 -13.80 4.95
N GLY A 136 21.90 -13.67 4.42
CA GLY A 136 20.64 -14.09 5.02
C GLY A 136 20.12 -13.16 6.12
N LYS A 137 20.79 -12.04 6.41
CA LYS A 137 20.34 -11.12 7.46
C LYS A 137 19.29 -10.16 6.94
N ALA A 138 18.33 -9.85 7.83
CA ALA A 138 17.35 -8.82 7.56
C ALA A 138 18.01 -7.43 7.57
N PHE A 139 17.62 -6.58 6.63
CA PHE A 139 17.98 -5.17 6.62
C PHE A 139 16.80 -4.31 6.14
N THR A 140 16.86 -3.01 6.38
CA THR A 140 15.84 -2.07 5.91
C THR A 140 16.26 -1.53 4.55
N GLY A 141 15.49 -1.84 3.52
CA GLY A 141 15.58 -1.16 2.22
C GLY A 141 15.00 0.24 2.31
N SER A 142 15.53 1.17 1.53
CA SER A 142 15.05 2.55 1.44
C SER A 142 15.11 3.02 0.00
N TYR A 143 13.98 3.48 -0.51
CA TYR A 143 13.78 3.85 -1.90
C TYR A 143 13.20 5.25 -1.98
N GLU A 144 13.75 6.07 -2.87
CA GLU A 144 13.15 7.36 -3.23
C GLU A 144 11.82 7.10 -3.96
N VAL A 145 10.82 7.91 -3.65
CA VAL A 145 9.49 7.84 -4.25
C VAL A 145 9.34 8.98 -5.25
N GLU A 146 9.62 8.67 -6.51
CA GLU A 146 9.55 9.58 -7.63
C GLU A 146 9.11 8.86 -8.90
N SER A 147 8.59 9.59 -9.90
CA SER A 147 8.12 8.93 -11.12
C SER A 147 9.27 8.20 -11.80
N ILE A 148 9.13 6.88 -11.96
CA ILE A 148 10.07 6.03 -12.69
C ILE A 148 9.48 5.63 -14.05
N ARG A 149 10.35 5.27 -14.99
CA ARG A 149 9.97 4.80 -16.33
C ARG A 149 9.85 3.29 -16.38
#